data_AF-A0AAD9J6U7-F1
#
_entry.id   AF-A0AAD9J6U7-F1
#
_cell.length_a   1.000
_cell.length_b   1.000
_cell.length_c   1.000
_cell.angle_alpha   90.00
_cell.angle_beta   90.00
_cell.angle_gamma   90.00
#
_symmetry.space_group_name_H-M   'P 1'
#
loop_
_entity.id
_entity.type
_entity.pdbx_description
1 polymer ?
#
loop_
_entity_poly.entity_id
_entity_poly.type
_entity_poly.pdbx_seq_one_letter_code
_entity_poly.pdbx_strand_id
1 'polypeptide(L)'
;MIIHLLSKHSVLFIVLPLLIIAGYYRIFSDKTADYYDARSRNLTDATIGTDMELETSRPCTHALFREFYTKYKHLPGHGRWIRKEDQLYFQPKICKFKFDIMENSGEALRQCLSHSNVSHIVTMGDSNAGRHYVTMYEAFRSFGRKTCRTIDTEDLAEGGFLPDKNYFTKSDKNWTEFIQIHYRYCRTCKSSRHLCHLTYANQTRDIRFQHVAMTMVMDDSIQLHVPDFRRGSGLLEDVFAITSQQFIFRYYLADDYPDVIIIFLPFNHAKRLALEITAAEIEYFHALAKYYLPTYTKIFYMPTPSEFERSRLASVWINRTYDRGMLATEMIDELNQKLFHVLFDDLTTDSGRVFAFLDLLKISQDREDWSEDGVHMDWI
;
A
#
# COMPACT_ATOMS: atom_id res chain seq x y z
N MET A 1 -6.37 -37.86 2.41
CA MET A 1 -7.10 -36.63 2.78
C MET A 1 -6.15 -35.81 3.66
N ILE A 2 -5.91 -34.56 3.26
CA ILE A 2 -5.04 -33.54 3.88
C ILE A 2 -3.53 -33.75 3.65
N ILE A 3 -3.06 -33.18 2.54
CA ILE A 3 -1.64 -32.87 2.30
C ILE A 3 -1.29 -31.64 3.13
N HIS A 4 -0.33 -31.81 4.04
CA HIS A 4 0.32 -30.72 4.76
C HIS A 4 1.19 -29.89 3.79
N LEU A 5 0.72 -28.69 3.45
CA LEU A 5 1.55 -27.62 2.90
C LEU A 5 1.73 -26.57 4.00
N LEU A 6 2.88 -26.62 4.67
CA LEU A 6 3.37 -25.53 5.52
C LEU A 6 4.74 -25.13 4.97
N SER A 7 4.69 -24.19 4.05
CA SER A 7 5.79 -23.32 3.65
C SER A 7 5.18 -21.93 3.64
N LYS A 8 5.37 -21.17 4.73
CA LYS A 8 4.87 -19.80 4.90
C LYS A 8 6.09 -18.88 4.80
N HIS A 9 6.12 -18.00 3.81
CA HIS A 9 7.29 -17.18 3.50
C HIS A 9 6.88 -15.74 3.26
N SER A 10 7.04 -14.89 4.29
CA SER A 10 7.24 -13.41 4.24
C SER A 10 6.22 -12.54 5.00
N VAL A 11 6.15 -12.70 6.32
CA VAL A 11 5.41 -11.80 7.24
C VAL A 11 5.90 -10.32 7.21
N LEU A 12 7.03 -10.00 6.57
CA LEU A 12 7.77 -8.76 6.84
C LEU A 12 7.37 -7.53 5.99
N PHE A 13 6.82 -7.69 4.79
CA PHE A 13 6.42 -6.52 3.96
C PHE A 13 5.22 -5.76 4.49
N ILE A 14 4.42 -6.45 5.28
CA ILE A 14 3.18 -6.00 5.90
C ILE A 14 3.45 -5.17 7.14
N VAL A 15 4.41 -5.64 7.91
CA VAL A 15 4.75 -5.08 9.20
C VAL A 15 5.57 -3.82 9.01
N LEU A 16 6.25 -3.61 7.87
CA LEU A 16 7.08 -2.42 7.64
C LEU A 16 6.30 -1.10 7.53
N PRO A 17 5.22 -0.93 6.73
CA PRO A 17 4.44 0.31 6.75
C PRO A 17 3.83 0.55 8.14
N LEU A 18 3.36 -0.51 8.79
CA LEU A 18 2.82 -0.47 10.16
C LEU A 18 3.88 -0.18 11.22
N LEU A 19 5.12 -0.60 11.00
CA LEU A 19 6.27 -0.34 11.85
C LEU A 19 6.92 1.00 11.55
N ILE A 20 6.77 1.55 10.34
CA ILE A 20 7.12 2.93 9.98
C ILE A 20 6.09 3.86 10.63
N ILE A 21 4.80 3.50 10.57
CA ILE A 21 3.73 4.10 11.38
C ILE A 21 4.07 3.94 12.89
N ALA A 22 4.72 2.85 13.31
CA ALA A 22 5.14 2.59 14.68
C ALA A 22 6.47 3.20 15.12
N GLY A 23 7.33 3.60 14.18
CA GLY A 23 8.61 4.26 14.45
C GLY A 23 8.43 5.65 15.06
N TYR A 24 7.18 6.05 15.31
CA TYR A 24 6.79 7.38 15.75
C TYR A 24 6.38 7.50 17.23
N TYR A 25 6.67 6.53 18.10
CA TYR A 25 6.53 6.72 19.55
C TYR A 25 7.66 6.08 20.38
N ARG A 26 8.89 6.60 20.22
CA ARG A 26 9.88 6.87 21.31
C ARG A 26 11.23 7.23 20.71
N ILE A 27 11.47 8.52 20.53
CA ILE A 27 12.79 9.09 20.77
C ILE A 27 12.73 9.68 22.18
N PHE A 28 13.69 9.29 23.02
CA PHE A 28 13.91 9.58 24.45
C PHE A 28 13.15 8.76 25.50
N SER A 29 13.85 7.74 26.02
CA SER A 29 14.20 7.65 27.44
C SER A 29 15.37 6.67 27.59
N ASP A 30 16.52 7.24 27.97
CA ASP A 30 17.79 6.71 28.49
C ASP A 30 18.04 5.20 28.73
N LYS A 31 19.32 4.83 28.47
CA LYS A 31 20.08 3.61 28.85
C LYS A 31 19.68 2.36 28.07
N THR A 32 20.53 1.63 27.34
CA THR A 32 21.95 1.18 27.46
C THR A 32 22.33 0.66 26.06
N ALA A 33 23.45 1.03 25.43
CA ALA A 33 24.82 0.56 25.63
C ALA A 33 25.00 -0.98 25.60
N ASP A 34 25.66 -1.42 24.52
CA ASP A 34 26.54 -2.59 24.32
C ASP A 34 26.01 -4.02 24.52
N TYR A 35 25.96 -4.80 23.41
CA TYR A 35 26.50 -6.17 23.38
C TYR A 35 26.70 -6.75 21.95
N TYR A 36 27.90 -7.32 21.73
CA TYR A 36 28.49 -8.18 20.67
C TYR A 36 27.60 -8.77 19.55
N ASP A 37 28.00 -8.81 18.26
CA ASP A 37 29.16 -9.36 17.51
C ASP A 37 28.91 -10.75 16.87
N ALA A 38 29.37 -10.81 15.62
CA ALA A 38 29.64 -11.91 14.69
C ALA A 38 28.99 -13.29 14.91
N ARG A 39 28.26 -13.76 13.89
CA ARG A 39 28.74 -14.75 12.89
C ARG A 39 27.57 -15.43 12.18
N SER A 40 27.45 -15.22 10.88
CA SER A 40 26.74 -16.12 9.96
C SER A 40 27.34 -15.92 8.58
N ARG A 41 28.12 -16.91 8.13
CA ARG A 41 28.62 -17.03 6.76
C ARG A 41 27.91 -18.20 6.11
N ASN A 42 27.68 -18.04 4.80
CA ASN A 42 27.32 -19.02 3.79
C ASN A 42 25.82 -19.27 3.59
N LEU A 43 25.15 -18.22 3.09
CA LEU A 43 24.17 -18.33 2.00
C LEU A 43 24.43 -17.10 1.11
N THR A 44 24.56 -17.31 -0.19
CA THR A 44 24.97 -16.30 -1.18
C THR A 44 24.02 -15.10 -1.19
N ASP A 45 24.53 -13.97 -0.69
CA ASP A 45 23.95 -12.64 -0.82
C ASP A 45 23.81 -12.28 -2.31
N ALA A 46 22.58 -12.25 -2.82
CA ALA A 46 22.30 -11.51 -4.04
C ALA A 46 22.47 -10.02 -3.69
N THR A 47 23.65 -9.48 -4.01
CA THR A 47 23.99 -8.08 -3.76
C THR A 47 23.58 -7.27 -4.99
N ILE A 48 22.54 -6.45 -4.86
CA ILE A 48 22.16 -5.51 -5.94
C ILE A 48 23.13 -4.30 -5.87
N GLY A 49 24.22 -4.32 -6.65
CA GLY A 49 25.19 -3.22 -6.82
C GLY A 49 24.61 -2.06 -7.65
N THR A 50 25.04 -0.79 -7.52
CA THR A 50 26.42 -0.24 -7.50
C THR A 50 26.55 1.00 -6.56
N ASP A 51 27.75 1.18 -5.99
CA ASP A 51 28.35 2.37 -5.32
C ASP A 51 27.48 3.35 -4.53
N MET A 52 26.83 2.86 -3.49
CA MET A 52 26.37 3.73 -2.40
C MET A 52 26.88 3.19 -1.06
N GLU A 53 27.97 3.74 -0.56
CA GLU A 53 28.62 3.32 0.69
C GLU A 53 27.84 3.87 1.91
N LEU A 54 26.71 3.24 2.23
CA LEU A 54 25.95 3.53 3.45
C LEU A 54 25.50 2.21 4.09
N GLU A 55 26.42 1.44 4.70
CA GLU A 55 26.01 0.50 5.76
C GLU A 55 25.84 1.28 7.05
N THR A 56 24.65 1.86 7.28
CA THR A 56 24.40 2.56 8.55
C THR A 56 23.89 1.57 9.61
N SER A 57 24.39 1.66 10.84
CA SER A 57 23.79 1.01 12.01
C SER A 57 22.56 1.78 12.53
N ARG A 58 22.16 2.86 11.84
CA ARG A 58 21.12 3.79 12.30
C ARG A 58 19.73 3.17 12.16
N PRO A 59 18.83 3.37 13.15
CA PRO A 59 17.43 2.99 13.03
C PRO A 59 16.76 3.68 11.83
N CYS A 60 15.88 2.97 11.13
CA CYS A 60 15.03 3.57 10.10
C CYS A 60 14.12 4.66 10.71
N THR A 61 14.19 5.88 10.16
CA THR A 61 13.41 7.04 10.60
C THR A 61 13.02 7.88 9.39
N HIS A 62 11.93 8.65 9.50
CA HIS A 62 11.47 9.50 8.41
C HIS A 62 12.51 10.55 8.01
N ALA A 63 13.25 11.11 8.98
CA ALA A 63 14.33 12.06 8.72
C ALA A 63 15.44 11.46 7.84
N LEU A 64 15.75 10.17 8.02
CA LEU A 64 16.75 9.47 7.22
C LEU A 64 16.26 9.19 5.79
N PHE A 65 14.99 8.82 5.64
CA PHE A 65 14.38 8.68 4.31
C PHE A 65 14.31 10.04 3.60
N ARG A 66 13.98 11.12 4.30
CA ARG A 66 13.99 12.49 3.77
C ARG A 66 15.37 12.91 3.29
N GLU A 67 16.40 12.69 4.10
CA GLU A 67 17.80 12.93 3.74
C GLU A 67 18.15 12.17 2.45
N PHE A 68 17.72 10.90 2.37
CA PHE A 68 17.89 10.07 1.18
C PHE A 68 17.21 10.67 -0.05
N TYR A 69 15.92 11.00 0.02
CA TYR A 69 15.18 11.58 -1.11
C TYR A 69 15.81 12.89 -1.58
N THR A 70 16.19 13.77 -0.65
CA THR A 70 16.83 15.05 -0.96
C THR A 70 18.16 14.87 -1.68
N LYS A 71 18.97 13.89 -1.26
CA LYS A 71 20.30 13.63 -1.80
C LYS A 71 20.28 12.88 -3.13
N TYR A 72 19.53 11.77 -3.19
CA TYR A 72 19.62 10.82 -4.31
C TYR A 72 18.52 10.98 -5.35
N LYS A 73 17.44 11.72 -5.04
CA LYS A 73 16.35 12.00 -5.99
C LYS A 73 15.69 10.73 -6.57
N HIS A 74 15.59 9.67 -5.77
CA HIS A 74 14.79 8.49 -6.07
C HIS A 74 14.35 7.77 -4.79
N LEU A 75 13.48 6.76 -4.92
CA LEU A 75 13.09 5.91 -3.80
C LEU A 75 14.21 4.93 -3.43
N PRO A 76 14.46 4.66 -2.13
CA PRO A 76 15.46 3.70 -1.71
C PRO A 76 15.02 2.27 -2.06
N GLY A 77 15.79 1.61 -2.94
CA GLY A 77 15.55 0.22 -3.36
C GLY A 77 16.65 -0.76 -2.97
N HIS A 78 17.84 -0.26 -2.61
CA HIS A 78 19.00 -1.11 -2.30
C HIS A 78 18.97 -1.67 -0.89
N GLY A 79 19.36 -2.93 -0.75
CA GLY A 79 19.43 -3.64 0.52
C GLY A 79 19.81 -5.09 0.30
N ARG A 80 19.52 -5.92 1.30
CA ARG A 80 19.73 -7.37 1.22
C ARG A 80 18.58 -8.13 1.84
N TRP A 81 18.34 -9.30 1.28
CA TRP A 81 17.43 -10.29 1.85
C TRP A 81 18.14 -11.07 2.94
N ILE A 82 17.64 -11.00 4.17
CA ILE A 82 18.18 -11.76 5.30
C ILE A 82 17.19 -12.85 5.66
N ARG A 83 17.67 -14.09 5.70
CA ARG A 83 16.91 -15.24 6.21
C ARG A 83 17.22 -15.43 7.69
N LYS A 84 16.18 -15.44 8.54
CA LYS A 84 16.26 -15.86 9.95
C LYS A 84 15.19 -16.93 10.16
N GLU A 85 15.61 -18.15 10.48
CA GLU A 85 14.73 -19.32 10.57
C GLU A 85 13.93 -19.50 9.25
N ASP A 86 12.61 -19.68 9.33
CA ASP A 86 11.72 -19.83 8.18
C ASP A 86 11.22 -18.48 7.62
N GLN A 87 11.73 -17.36 8.15
CA GLN A 87 11.33 -16.02 7.77
C GLN A 87 12.40 -15.34 6.91
N LEU A 88 11.92 -14.57 5.94
CA LEU A 88 12.75 -13.81 5.01
C LEU A 88 12.38 -12.35 5.11
N TYR A 89 13.40 -11.49 5.27
CA TYR A 89 13.18 -10.08 5.51
C TYR A 89 14.13 -9.19 4.73
N PHE A 90 13.61 -8.07 4.23
CA PHE A 90 14.42 -7.08 3.53
C PHE A 90 15.06 -6.15 4.54
N GLN A 91 16.37 -6.03 4.47
CA GLN A 91 17.13 -5.07 5.23
C GLN A 91 17.64 -3.99 4.26
N PRO A 92 17.03 -2.79 4.24
CA PRO A 92 17.52 -1.67 3.44
C PRO A 92 18.98 -1.37 3.77
N LYS A 93 19.72 -0.91 2.77
CA LYS A 93 21.09 -0.45 2.96
C LYS A 93 21.12 0.81 3.82
N ILE A 94 20.18 1.72 3.56
CA ILE A 94 20.16 3.07 4.15
C ILE A 94 19.96 3.10 5.66
N CYS A 95 19.33 2.08 6.25
CA CYS A 95 18.96 2.06 7.67
C CYS A 95 18.67 0.65 8.14
N LYS A 96 18.84 0.36 9.43
CA LYS A 96 18.39 -0.88 10.07
C LYS A 96 17.02 -0.71 10.68
N PHE A 97 16.06 -1.54 10.32
CA PHE A 97 14.90 -1.64 11.19
C PHE A 97 15.37 -2.33 12.46
N LYS A 98 14.95 -1.83 13.62
CA LYS A 98 15.17 -2.55 14.86
C LYS A 98 14.30 -3.80 14.80
N PHE A 99 14.87 -4.91 14.32
CA PHE A 99 14.18 -6.19 14.13
C PHE A 99 14.37 -7.17 15.30
N ASP A 100 14.98 -6.74 16.43
CA ASP A 100 14.89 -7.49 17.71
C ASP A 100 13.44 -7.69 18.18
N ILE A 101 12.52 -7.02 17.49
CA ILE A 101 11.09 -7.20 17.61
C ILE A 101 10.62 -8.54 17.00
N MET A 102 11.36 -9.28 16.18
CA MET A 102 10.81 -10.50 15.55
C MET A 102 10.48 -11.62 16.54
N GLU A 103 11.23 -11.75 17.64
CA GLU A 103 10.91 -12.67 18.74
C GLU A 103 9.65 -12.25 19.52
N ASN A 104 9.24 -10.97 19.41
CA ASN A 104 8.08 -10.38 20.11
C ASN A 104 7.24 -9.46 19.20
N SER A 105 7.10 -9.78 17.91
CA SER A 105 6.64 -8.83 16.87
C SER A 105 5.21 -8.39 17.11
N GLY A 106 4.39 -9.34 17.55
CA GLY A 106 3.04 -9.08 18.00
C GLY A 106 2.96 -8.21 19.26
N GLU A 107 3.90 -8.28 20.19
CA GLU A 107 3.88 -7.44 21.41
C GLU A 107 4.25 -5.99 21.09
N ALA A 108 5.31 -5.74 20.32
CA ALA A 108 5.68 -4.36 20.01
C ALA A 108 4.72 -3.69 19.03
N LEU A 109 4.15 -4.43 18.06
CA LEU A 109 3.09 -3.88 17.23
C LEU A 109 1.87 -3.53 18.10
N ARG A 110 1.49 -4.40 19.04
CA ARG A 110 0.40 -4.10 20.00
C ARG A 110 0.72 -2.89 20.87
N GLN A 111 1.93 -2.81 21.40
CA GLN A 111 2.39 -1.67 22.19
C GLN A 111 2.37 -0.40 21.35
N CYS A 112 2.83 -0.43 20.10
CA CYS A 112 2.72 0.74 19.24
C CYS A 112 1.26 1.18 19.08
N LEU A 113 0.37 0.26 18.72
CA LEU A 113 -1.02 0.59 18.42
C LEU A 113 -1.78 1.04 19.66
N SER A 114 -1.40 0.57 20.85
CA SER A 114 -1.96 1.06 22.11
C SER A 114 -1.52 2.48 22.46
N HIS A 115 -0.37 2.92 21.95
CA HIS A 115 0.14 4.28 22.15
C HIS A 115 -0.14 5.22 20.95
N SER A 116 -0.65 4.68 19.84
CA SER A 116 -1.02 5.49 18.68
C SER A 116 -2.50 5.86 18.74
N ASN A 117 -2.91 6.91 18.04
CA ASN A 117 -4.33 7.24 17.86
C ASN A 117 -4.91 6.61 16.58
N VAL A 118 -4.29 5.57 16.01
CA VAL A 118 -4.78 4.92 14.78
C VAL A 118 -5.96 3.99 15.05
N SER A 119 -7.11 4.34 14.50
CA SER A 119 -8.38 3.61 14.56
C SER A 119 -8.88 3.14 13.19
N HIS A 120 -8.40 3.74 12.10
CA HIS A 120 -8.86 3.43 10.75
C HIS A 120 -7.70 3.46 9.75
N ILE A 121 -7.46 2.32 9.12
CA ILE A 121 -6.43 2.12 8.11
C ILE A 121 -7.11 1.73 6.80
N VAL A 122 -6.86 2.51 5.75
CA VAL A 122 -7.34 2.25 4.40
C VAL A 122 -6.16 1.90 3.49
N THR A 123 -6.31 0.88 2.65
CA THR A 123 -5.43 0.64 1.50
C THR A 123 -6.20 0.93 0.21
N MET A 124 -5.50 1.43 -0.79
CA MET A 124 -6.06 1.70 -2.12
C MET A 124 -5.16 1.12 -3.20
N GLY A 125 -5.76 0.44 -4.18
CA GLY A 125 -5.06 0.01 -5.38
C GLY A 125 -5.66 -1.23 -6.04
N ASP A 126 -4.87 -1.85 -6.92
CA ASP A 126 -5.29 -2.99 -7.74
C ASP A 126 -5.22 -4.34 -7.01
N SER A 127 -5.22 -5.43 -7.77
CA SER A 127 -5.15 -6.79 -7.22
C SER A 127 -3.92 -7.05 -6.36
N ASN A 128 -2.76 -6.41 -6.62
CA ASN A 128 -1.58 -6.54 -5.77
C ASN A 128 -1.77 -5.80 -4.44
N ALA A 129 -2.38 -4.62 -4.47
CA ALA A 129 -2.75 -3.87 -3.26
C ALA A 129 -3.76 -4.66 -2.41
N GLY A 130 -4.73 -5.31 -3.04
CA GLY A 130 -5.69 -6.18 -2.37
C GLY A 130 -5.05 -7.40 -1.71
N ARG A 131 -4.07 -8.03 -2.39
CA ARG A 131 -3.28 -9.13 -1.80
C ARG A 131 -2.45 -8.66 -0.61
N HIS A 132 -1.76 -7.52 -0.74
CA HIS A 132 -0.99 -6.94 0.37
C HIS A 132 -1.90 -6.60 1.56
N TYR A 133 -3.08 -6.02 1.29
CA TYR A 133 -4.09 -5.76 2.31
C TYR A 133 -4.53 -7.03 3.04
N VAL A 134 -4.80 -8.11 2.33
CA VAL A 134 -5.20 -9.39 2.95
C VAL A 134 -4.08 -9.87 3.86
N THR A 135 -2.83 -9.87 3.40
CA THR A 135 -1.73 -10.31 4.26
C THR A 135 -1.50 -9.35 5.43
N MET A 136 -1.78 -8.05 5.23
CA MET A 136 -1.77 -7.06 6.29
C MET A 136 -2.78 -7.38 7.38
N TYR A 137 -4.04 -7.51 6.99
CA TYR A 137 -5.13 -7.89 7.86
C TYR A 137 -4.87 -9.22 8.56
N GLU A 138 -4.34 -10.23 7.86
CA GLU A 138 -4.01 -11.54 8.42
C GLU A 138 -2.89 -11.50 9.45
N ALA A 139 -1.83 -10.73 9.18
CA ALA A 139 -0.79 -10.47 10.18
C ALA A 139 -1.41 -9.84 11.42
N PHE A 140 -2.23 -8.79 11.26
CA PHE A 140 -2.95 -8.16 12.36
C PHE A 140 -3.83 -9.13 13.15
N ARG A 141 -4.55 -10.00 12.45
CA ARG A 141 -5.43 -11.03 13.04
C ARG A 141 -4.62 -12.02 13.86
N SER A 142 -3.42 -12.39 13.41
CA SER A 142 -2.53 -13.34 14.10
C SER A 142 -1.92 -12.80 15.40
N PHE A 143 -1.80 -11.47 15.55
CA PHE A 143 -1.15 -10.86 16.72
C PHE A 143 -2.12 -10.63 17.91
N GLY A 144 -2.27 -11.62 18.81
CA GLY A 144 -2.93 -11.46 20.12
C GLY A 144 -4.27 -12.20 20.27
N ARG A 145 -4.90 -12.11 21.46
CA ARG A 145 -6.27 -12.63 21.72
C ARG A 145 -7.30 -11.69 21.08
N LYS A 146 -7.51 -11.81 19.77
CA LYS A 146 -8.35 -10.89 18.99
C LYS A 146 -9.58 -11.56 18.42
N THR A 147 -10.62 -10.76 18.24
CA THR A 147 -11.75 -11.07 17.36
C THR A 147 -11.76 -10.03 16.23
N CYS A 148 -11.47 -10.49 15.01
CA CYS A 148 -11.67 -9.70 13.80
C CYS A 148 -12.88 -10.26 13.06
N ARG A 149 -13.69 -9.37 12.48
CA ARG A 149 -14.83 -9.75 11.64
C ARG A 149 -14.85 -8.92 10.37
N THR A 150 -15.28 -9.54 9.29
CA THR A 150 -15.64 -8.82 8.06
C THR A 150 -16.91 -8.02 8.34
N ILE A 151 -16.87 -6.73 8.03
CA ILE A 151 -18.05 -5.86 8.06
C ILE A 151 -18.80 -6.02 6.75
N ASP A 152 -18.06 -5.93 5.64
CA ASP A 152 -18.62 -5.90 4.30
C ASP A 152 -17.56 -6.27 3.26
N THR A 153 -18.00 -6.75 2.09
CA THR A 153 -17.14 -7.05 0.95
C THR A 153 -17.93 -6.78 -0.32
N GLU A 154 -17.30 -6.10 -1.26
CA GLU A 154 -17.91 -5.76 -2.53
C GLU A 154 -18.35 -7.01 -3.29
N ASP A 155 -19.65 -7.12 -3.59
CA ASP A 155 -20.20 -8.23 -4.37
C ASP A 155 -20.30 -7.85 -5.85
N LEU A 156 -19.23 -8.17 -6.59
CA LEU A 156 -19.11 -7.77 -7.99
C LEU A 156 -20.14 -8.49 -8.87
N ALA A 157 -20.89 -7.74 -9.66
CA ALA A 157 -21.83 -8.28 -10.63
C ALA A 157 -21.19 -8.54 -12.00
N GLU A 158 -21.95 -9.17 -12.91
CA GLU A 158 -21.62 -9.30 -14.34
C GLU A 158 -20.23 -9.90 -14.61
N GLY A 159 -19.96 -11.07 -14.02
CA GLY A 159 -18.67 -11.77 -14.19
C GLY A 159 -17.49 -11.10 -13.49
N GLY A 160 -17.76 -10.16 -12.59
CA GLY A 160 -16.76 -9.47 -11.75
C GLY A 160 -16.41 -8.07 -12.22
N PHE A 161 -16.98 -7.57 -13.32
CA PHE A 161 -16.58 -6.27 -13.87
C PHE A 161 -17.40 -5.10 -13.36
N LEU A 162 -18.60 -5.32 -12.82
CA LEU A 162 -19.45 -4.22 -12.38
C LEU A 162 -19.29 -4.01 -10.86
N PRO A 163 -18.91 -2.80 -10.39
CA PRO A 163 -18.82 -2.47 -8.98
C PRO A 163 -20.14 -2.62 -8.22
N ASP A 164 -20.07 -3.01 -6.95
CA ASP A 164 -21.26 -3.11 -6.10
C ASP A 164 -21.71 -1.72 -5.64
N LYS A 165 -22.81 -1.25 -6.23
CA LYS A 165 -23.47 0.01 -5.88
C LYS A 165 -23.69 0.15 -4.37
N ASN A 166 -24.21 -0.90 -3.73
CA ASN A 166 -24.63 -0.85 -2.33
C ASN A 166 -23.44 -0.77 -1.38
N TYR A 167 -22.32 -1.42 -1.75
CA TYR A 167 -21.06 -1.32 -1.01
C TYR A 167 -20.56 0.14 -0.97
N PHE A 168 -20.54 0.81 -2.13
CA PHE A 168 -20.03 2.18 -2.25
C PHE A 168 -20.99 3.26 -1.71
N THR A 169 -22.29 2.99 -1.63
CA THR A 169 -23.24 3.88 -0.95
C THR A 169 -23.42 3.55 0.53
N LYS A 170 -22.75 2.51 1.04
CA LYS A 170 -22.96 1.97 2.41
C LYS A 170 -24.46 1.66 2.66
N SER A 171 -25.17 1.25 1.61
CA SER A 171 -26.63 1.05 1.60
C SER A 171 -27.49 2.28 1.92
N ASP A 172 -26.93 3.50 1.80
CA ASP A 172 -27.72 4.73 1.88
C ASP A 172 -28.54 4.89 0.61
N LYS A 173 -29.87 4.78 0.76
CA LYS A 173 -30.82 4.89 -0.35
C LYS A 173 -30.75 6.26 -1.04
N ASN A 174 -30.44 7.32 -0.31
CA ASN A 174 -30.35 8.66 -0.89
C ASN A 174 -29.19 8.76 -1.89
N TRP A 175 -28.03 8.17 -1.57
CA TRP A 175 -26.88 8.15 -2.48
C TRP A 175 -27.04 7.12 -3.60
N THR A 176 -27.76 6.05 -3.33
CA THR A 176 -27.94 4.94 -4.29
C THR A 176 -28.67 5.39 -5.55
N GLU A 177 -29.48 6.45 -5.54
CA GLU A 177 -30.12 6.92 -6.78
C GLU A 177 -29.17 7.70 -7.71
N PHE A 178 -28.14 8.34 -7.15
CA PHE A 178 -27.27 9.27 -7.89
C PHE A 178 -25.92 8.67 -8.32
N ILE A 179 -25.49 7.59 -7.67
CA ILE A 179 -24.27 6.90 -8.05
C ILE A 179 -24.51 6.09 -9.34
N GLN A 180 -23.60 6.25 -10.29
CA GLN A 180 -23.54 5.52 -11.54
C GLN A 180 -22.36 4.56 -11.47
N ILE A 181 -22.59 3.30 -11.89
CA ILE A 181 -21.57 2.26 -11.90
C ILE A 181 -21.33 1.83 -13.35
N HIS A 182 -20.06 1.75 -13.73
CA HIS A 182 -19.60 1.32 -15.04
C HIS A 182 -18.65 0.13 -14.90
N TYR A 183 -18.42 -0.57 -16.00
CA TYR A 183 -17.49 -1.69 -16.04
C TYR A 183 -16.07 -1.23 -15.68
N ARG A 184 -15.44 -1.92 -14.73
CA ARG A 184 -14.00 -1.76 -14.44
C ARG A 184 -13.16 -2.68 -15.33
N TYR A 185 -11.87 -2.41 -15.45
CA TYR A 185 -10.96 -3.23 -16.27
C TYR A 185 -10.52 -4.56 -15.63
N CYS A 186 -10.68 -4.70 -14.31
CA CYS A 186 -10.18 -5.82 -13.52
C CYS A 186 -11.32 -6.54 -12.79
N ARG A 187 -11.57 -7.81 -13.13
CA ARG A 187 -12.65 -8.61 -12.51
C ARG A 187 -12.38 -9.11 -11.08
N THR A 188 -11.14 -9.01 -10.62
CA THR A 188 -10.70 -9.56 -9.33
C THR A 188 -10.40 -8.48 -8.29
N CYS A 189 -10.38 -7.22 -8.70
CA CYS A 189 -10.11 -6.10 -7.83
C CYS A 189 -11.37 -5.80 -7.01
N LYS A 190 -11.41 -6.25 -5.74
CA LYS A 190 -12.57 -6.19 -4.85
C LYS A 190 -12.28 -5.37 -3.60
N SER A 191 -13.20 -4.51 -3.22
CA SER A 191 -13.12 -3.75 -1.98
C SER A 191 -13.62 -4.57 -0.78
N SER A 192 -13.10 -4.30 0.41
CA SER A 192 -13.55 -4.96 1.65
C SER A 192 -13.36 -4.09 2.90
N ARG A 193 -14.16 -4.33 3.93
CA ARG A 193 -14.11 -3.64 5.23
C ARG A 193 -14.13 -4.65 6.38
N HIS A 194 -13.23 -4.46 7.33
CA HIS A 194 -13.06 -5.35 8.48
C HIS A 194 -12.92 -4.54 9.77
N LEU A 195 -13.38 -5.13 10.88
CA LEU A 195 -13.26 -4.58 12.22
C LEU A 195 -12.47 -5.57 13.08
N CYS A 196 -11.43 -5.10 13.75
CA CYS A 196 -10.66 -5.87 14.71
C CYS A 196 -10.76 -5.25 16.11
N HIS A 197 -11.10 -6.07 17.10
CA HIS A 197 -11.05 -5.70 18.51
C HIS A 197 -9.67 -6.05 19.08
N LEU A 198 -8.87 -5.02 19.37
CA LEU A 198 -7.55 -5.14 19.98
C LEU A 198 -7.67 -5.00 21.49
N THR A 199 -7.32 -6.06 22.23
CA THR A 199 -7.18 -6.00 23.69
C THR A 199 -5.70 -5.93 24.07
N TYR A 200 -5.31 -4.89 24.80
CA TYR A 200 -3.95 -4.69 25.32
C TYR A 200 -3.99 -4.05 26.71
N ALA A 201 -3.25 -4.60 27.68
CA ALA A 201 -3.16 -4.05 29.05
C ALA A 201 -4.53 -3.66 29.67
N ASN A 202 -5.54 -4.54 29.52
CA ASN A 202 -6.94 -4.34 29.95
C ASN A 202 -7.71 -3.21 29.25
N GLN A 203 -7.18 -2.65 28.17
CA GLN A 203 -7.90 -1.73 27.28
C GLN A 203 -8.31 -2.47 26.01
N THR A 204 -9.56 -2.28 25.60
CA THR A 204 -10.06 -2.77 24.32
C THR A 204 -10.27 -1.59 23.39
N ARG A 205 -9.74 -1.69 22.18
CA ARG A 205 -9.87 -0.68 21.12
C ARG A 205 -10.25 -1.33 19.81
N ASP A 206 -11.08 -0.61 19.06
CA ASP A 206 -11.48 -0.99 17.72
C ASP A 206 -10.53 -0.38 16.68
N ILE A 207 -10.05 -1.23 15.76
CA ILE A 207 -9.29 -0.82 14.59
C ILE A 207 -10.04 -1.31 13.35
N ARG A 208 -10.37 -0.37 12.47
CA ARG A 208 -11.01 -0.62 11.18
C ARG A 208 -9.96 -0.74 10.09
N PHE A 209 -10.11 -1.78 9.29
CA PHE A 209 -9.32 -2.04 8.11
C PHE A 209 -10.21 -1.97 6.89
N GLN A 210 -9.71 -1.36 5.83
CA GLN A 210 -10.47 -1.24 4.60
C GLN A 210 -9.53 -1.30 3.41
N HIS A 211 -9.93 -2.04 2.39
CA HIS A 211 -9.33 -1.95 1.07
C HIS A 211 -10.36 -1.36 0.11
N VAL A 212 -9.96 -0.33 -0.62
CA VAL A 212 -10.74 0.26 -1.71
C VAL A 212 -10.04 -0.11 -3.02
N ALA A 213 -10.69 -0.97 -3.79
CA ALA A 213 -10.15 -1.45 -5.05
C ALA A 213 -10.16 -0.33 -6.09
N MET A 214 -9.05 -0.22 -6.83
CA MET A 214 -8.89 0.66 -7.98
C MET A 214 -8.31 -0.13 -9.13
N THR A 215 -8.68 0.21 -10.37
CA THR A 215 -8.20 -0.56 -11.53
C THR A 215 -7.23 0.21 -12.39
N MET A 216 -7.40 1.53 -12.51
CA MET A 216 -6.50 2.45 -13.22
C MET A 216 -6.28 3.68 -12.34
N VAL A 217 -5.19 4.44 -12.58
CA VAL A 217 -4.82 5.59 -11.75
C VAL A 217 -6.00 6.55 -11.64
N MET A 218 -6.63 6.83 -12.79
CA MET A 218 -7.95 7.42 -12.90
C MET A 218 -8.87 6.45 -13.62
N ASP A 219 -10.08 6.20 -13.11
CA ASP A 219 -11.12 5.46 -13.83
C ASP A 219 -12.51 6.06 -13.56
N ASP A 220 -13.46 5.69 -14.40
CA ASP A 220 -14.85 6.14 -14.38
C ASP A 220 -15.83 5.04 -13.94
N SER A 221 -15.32 3.95 -13.33
CA SER A 221 -16.17 2.82 -12.92
C SER A 221 -17.20 3.19 -11.85
N ILE A 222 -16.98 4.28 -11.12
CA ILE A 222 -17.90 4.85 -10.15
C ILE A 222 -17.95 6.35 -10.36
N GLN A 223 -19.14 6.85 -10.71
CA GLN A 223 -19.39 8.27 -10.87
C GLN A 223 -20.56 8.71 -10.00
N LEU A 224 -20.58 9.98 -9.65
CA LEU A 224 -21.71 10.60 -9.00
C LEU A 224 -22.21 11.72 -9.89
N HIS A 225 -23.42 11.54 -10.42
CA HIS A 225 -24.09 12.56 -11.19
C HIS A 225 -25.43 12.86 -10.54
N VAL A 226 -25.53 14.02 -9.89
CA VAL A 226 -26.81 14.56 -9.43
C VAL A 226 -27.33 15.46 -10.55
N PRO A 227 -28.30 15.00 -11.36
CA PRO A 227 -28.86 15.84 -12.41
C PRO A 227 -29.60 17.03 -11.80
N ASP A 228 -29.06 18.24 -12.02
CA ASP A 228 -29.69 19.57 -11.87
C ASP A 228 -30.95 19.62 -10.99
N PHE A 229 -30.86 19.18 -9.72
CA PHE A 229 -32.01 19.15 -8.83
C PHE A 229 -32.08 20.45 -8.02
N ARG A 230 -32.84 21.38 -8.59
CA ARG A 230 -33.55 22.49 -7.95
C ARG A 230 -32.67 23.62 -7.41
N ARG A 231 -32.46 24.62 -8.27
CA ARG A 231 -32.12 26.04 -8.00
C ARG A 231 -32.92 26.75 -6.88
N GLY A 232 -33.77 26.04 -6.11
CA GLY A 232 -34.62 26.59 -5.06
C GLY A 232 -34.44 25.98 -3.66
N SER A 233 -33.59 24.97 -3.45
CA SER A 233 -33.45 24.31 -2.14
C SER A 233 -32.17 24.63 -1.36
N GLY A 234 -31.34 25.58 -1.82
CA GLY A 234 -30.18 26.05 -1.04
C GLY A 234 -29.11 24.99 -0.76
N LEU A 235 -29.13 23.86 -1.47
CA LEU A 235 -28.03 22.90 -1.43
C LEU A 235 -26.88 23.46 -2.26
N LEU A 236 -25.80 23.72 -1.51
CA LEU A 236 -24.52 24.29 -1.90
C LEU A 236 -23.74 23.37 -2.85
N GLU A 237 -23.03 23.99 -3.79
CA GLU A 237 -21.99 23.45 -4.69
C GLU A 237 -22.41 22.29 -5.60
N ASP A 238 -21.97 22.32 -6.86
CA ASP A 238 -22.24 21.24 -7.81
C ASP A 238 -21.74 19.89 -7.23
N VAL A 239 -22.68 18.98 -6.96
CA VAL A 239 -22.41 17.62 -6.47
C VAL A 239 -22.11 16.74 -7.68
N PHE A 240 -20.83 16.66 -8.04
CA PHE A 240 -20.36 15.82 -9.13
C PHE A 240 -19.04 15.13 -8.77
N ALA A 241 -18.90 13.88 -9.22
CA ALA A 241 -17.64 13.18 -9.32
C ALA A 241 -17.58 12.44 -10.65
N ILE A 242 -16.66 12.84 -11.52
CA ILE A 242 -16.49 12.26 -12.86
C ILE A 242 -15.51 11.07 -12.89
N THR A 243 -14.81 10.83 -11.78
CA THR A 243 -13.90 9.70 -11.62
C THR A 243 -14.15 9.00 -10.29
N SER A 244 -13.86 7.71 -10.24
CA SER A 244 -13.95 6.87 -9.04
C SER A 244 -13.09 7.45 -7.92
N GLN A 245 -11.91 7.95 -8.22
CA GLN A 245 -10.97 8.57 -7.30
C GLN A 245 -11.58 9.80 -6.62
N GLN A 246 -12.21 10.68 -7.42
CA GLN A 246 -12.88 11.87 -6.92
C GLN A 246 -14.09 11.49 -6.07
N PHE A 247 -14.88 10.49 -6.48
CA PHE A 247 -15.97 9.96 -5.67
C PHE A 247 -15.48 9.41 -4.32
N ILE A 248 -14.42 8.59 -4.36
CA ILE A 248 -13.88 7.92 -3.18
C ILE A 248 -13.39 8.95 -2.16
N PHE A 249 -12.57 9.91 -2.58
CA PHE A 249 -12.02 10.90 -1.66
C PHE A 249 -13.06 11.92 -1.19
N ARG A 250 -13.93 12.40 -2.08
CA ARG A 250 -14.89 13.48 -1.78
C ARG A 250 -16.12 13.01 -1.03
N TYR A 251 -16.61 11.79 -1.28
CA TYR A 251 -17.90 11.33 -0.76
C TYR A 251 -17.78 10.05 0.05
N TYR A 252 -17.16 9.00 -0.49
CA TYR A 252 -17.14 7.70 0.17
C TYR A 252 -16.42 7.72 1.53
N LEU A 253 -15.28 8.41 1.60
CA LEU A 253 -14.48 8.56 2.82
C LEU A 253 -14.89 9.77 3.67
N ALA A 254 -15.81 10.62 3.21
CA ALA A 254 -16.08 11.92 3.84
C ALA A 254 -16.58 11.84 5.28
N ASP A 255 -17.46 10.87 5.56
CA ASP A 255 -18.02 10.68 6.89
C ASP A 255 -17.08 9.90 7.82
N ASP A 256 -15.98 9.36 7.28
CA ASP A 256 -15.14 8.39 7.97
C ASP A 256 -13.73 8.36 7.37
N TYR A 257 -13.01 9.47 7.50
CA TYR A 257 -11.66 9.57 6.95
C TYR A 257 -10.68 8.69 7.72
N PRO A 258 -9.73 8.03 7.02
CA PRO A 258 -8.73 7.21 7.68
C PRO A 258 -7.68 8.04 8.42
N ASP A 259 -7.15 7.48 9.51
CA ASP A 259 -5.95 7.99 10.16
C ASP A 259 -4.70 7.76 9.29
N VAL A 260 -4.71 6.63 8.57
CA VAL A 260 -3.65 6.18 7.67
C VAL A 260 -4.26 5.67 6.39
N ILE A 261 -3.77 6.17 5.26
CA ILE A 261 -4.06 5.62 3.94
C ILE A 261 -2.79 5.14 3.26
N ILE A 262 -2.82 3.93 2.73
CA ILE A 262 -1.71 3.30 2.00
C ILE A 262 -2.15 3.13 0.54
N ILE A 263 -1.49 3.83 -0.37
CA ILE A 263 -1.85 3.92 -1.78
C ILE A 263 -0.78 3.20 -2.59
N PHE A 264 -1.16 2.09 -3.22
CA PHE A 264 -0.29 1.33 -4.10
C PHE A 264 -0.30 1.96 -5.48
N LEU A 265 0.56 2.94 -5.73
CA LEU A 265 0.59 3.66 -7.01
C LEU A 265 2.01 3.61 -7.55
N PRO A 266 2.23 3.51 -8.87
CA PRO A 266 1.23 3.23 -9.91
C PRO A 266 0.59 1.84 -9.77
N PHE A 267 -0.58 1.64 -10.41
CA PHE A 267 -1.19 0.31 -10.48
C PHE A 267 -0.54 -0.51 -11.60
N ASN A 268 -0.48 -1.84 -11.48
CA ASN A 268 0.04 -2.71 -12.53
C ASN A 268 -0.69 -2.50 -13.85
N HIS A 269 -1.98 -2.18 -13.82
CA HIS A 269 -2.74 -1.94 -15.05
C HIS A 269 -2.39 -0.62 -15.75
N ALA A 270 -1.80 0.35 -15.04
CA ALA A 270 -1.47 1.66 -15.57
C ALA A 270 -0.45 1.60 -16.73
N LYS A 271 0.41 0.57 -16.75
CA LYS A 271 1.36 0.31 -17.86
C LYS A 271 0.71 0.14 -19.24
N ARG A 272 -0.61 -0.07 -19.29
CA ARG A 272 -1.37 -0.21 -20.55
C ARG A 272 -1.63 1.13 -21.24
N LEU A 273 -1.48 2.25 -20.54
CA LEU A 273 -1.61 3.59 -21.10
C LEU A 273 -0.23 4.14 -21.49
N ALA A 274 -0.22 5.21 -22.28
CA ALA A 274 1.02 5.92 -22.60
C ALA A 274 1.61 6.55 -21.33
N LEU A 275 2.95 6.57 -21.22
CA LEU A 275 3.65 6.99 -20.02
C LEU A 275 3.25 8.38 -19.55
N GLU A 276 3.14 9.34 -20.48
CA GLU A 276 2.81 10.73 -20.14
C GLU A 276 1.35 10.90 -19.70
N ILE A 277 0.43 10.07 -20.21
CA ILE A 277 -0.98 10.07 -19.76
C ILE A 277 -1.02 9.62 -18.30
N THR A 278 -0.39 8.49 -17.99
CA THR A 278 -0.34 7.97 -16.63
C THR A 278 0.38 8.92 -15.66
N ALA A 279 1.45 9.59 -16.11
CA ALA A 279 2.13 10.59 -15.29
C ALA A 279 1.20 11.75 -14.89
N ALA A 280 0.42 12.29 -15.84
CA ALA A 280 -0.57 13.33 -15.56
C ALA A 280 -1.69 12.83 -14.63
N GLU A 281 -2.11 11.57 -14.80
CA GLU A 281 -3.09 10.93 -13.91
C GLU A 281 -2.55 10.77 -12.48
N ILE A 282 -1.27 10.41 -12.30
CA ILE A 282 -0.64 10.31 -10.98
C ILE A 282 -0.61 11.68 -10.29
N GLU A 283 -0.25 12.73 -11.01
CA GLU A 283 -0.24 14.11 -10.50
C GLU A 283 -1.65 14.54 -10.06
N TYR A 284 -2.66 14.31 -10.89
CA TYR A 284 -4.04 14.64 -10.58
C TYR A 284 -4.59 13.82 -9.40
N PHE A 285 -4.31 12.51 -9.38
CA PHE A 285 -4.67 11.63 -8.26
C PHE A 285 -4.10 12.16 -6.93
N HIS A 286 -2.82 12.53 -6.93
CA HIS A 286 -2.14 13.05 -5.76
C HIS A 286 -2.75 14.39 -5.30
N ALA A 287 -3.06 15.28 -6.24
CA ALA A 287 -3.75 16.54 -5.96
C ALA A 287 -5.15 16.30 -5.34
N LEU A 288 -5.94 15.35 -5.85
CA LEU A 288 -7.24 14.97 -5.28
C LEU A 288 -7.09 14.47 -3.83
N ALA A 289 -6.14 13.56 -3.60
CA ALA A 289 -5.88 13.03 -2.26
C ALA A 289 -5.52 14.15 -1.28
N LYS A 290 -4.67 15.11 -1.69
CA LYS A 290 -4.29 16.25 -0.84
C LYS A 290 -5.44 17.20 -0.57
N TYR A 291 -6.30 17.43 -1.56
CA TYR A 291 -7.41 18.36 -1.49
C TYR A 291 -8.54 17.86 -0.57
N TYR A 292 -8.91 16.58 -0.70
CA TYR A 292 -10.08 16.03 0.00
C TYR A 292 -9.74 15.32 1.32
N LEU A 293 -8.55 14.71 1.45
CA LEU A 293 -8.21 14.05 2.72
C LEU A 293 -7.82 15.08 3.78
N PRO A 294 -8.33 14.98 5.02
CA PRO A 294 -7.96 15.85 6.12
C PRO A 294 -6.46 15.89 6.38
N THR A 295 -5.96 17.01 6.92
CA THR A 295 -4.54 17.20 7.22
C THR A 295 -3.99 16.22 8.26
N TYR A 296 -4.84 15.60 9.09
CA TYR A 296 -4.43 14.56 10.04
C TYR A 296 -4.19 13.20 9.40
N THR A 297 -4.76 12.92 8.21
CA THR A 297 -4.58 11.66 7.51
C THR A 297 -3.16 11.55 6.98
N LYS A 298 -2.45 10.50 7.42
CA LYS A 298 -1.13 10.15 6.90
C LYS A 298 -1.27 9.36 5.60
N ILE A 299 -0.55 9.76 4.56
CA ILE A 299 -0.61 9.15 3.23
C ILE A 299 0.71 8.43 2.95
N PHE A 300 0.66 7.12 2.74
CA PHE A 300 1.82 6.30 2.38
C PHE A 300 1.68 5.81 0.95
N TYR A 301 2.60 6.19 0.07
CA TYR A 301 2.68 5.65 -1.28
C TYR A 301 3.56 4.40 -1.30
N MET A 302 3.04 3.31 -1.85
CA MET A 302 3.78 2.08 -2.10
C MET A 302 3.97 1.93 -3.62
N PRO A 303 5.20 2.10 -4.14
CA PRO A 303 5.48 1.94 -5.57
C PRO A 303 5.20 0.52 -6.03
N THR A 304 4.97 0.33 -7.32
CA THR A 304 4.66 -0.98 -7.88
C THR A 304 5.84 -1.94 -7.76
N PRO A 305 5.64 -3.22 -7.39
CA PRO A 305 6.70 -4.23 -7.44
C PRO A 305 7.07 -4.61 -8.88
N SER A 306 8.15 -5.37 -9.03
CA SER A 306 8.55 -5.94 -10.31
C SER A 306 7.52 -6.95 -10.80
N GLU A 307 7.40 -7.05 -12.12
CA GLU A 307 6.74 -8.17 -12.76
C GLU A 307 7.80 -9.09 -13.39
N PHE A 308 7.40 -10.29 -13.80
CA PHE A 308 8.29 -11.26 -14.41
C PHE A 308 7.69 -11.73 -15.74
N GLU A 309 8.19 -11.19 -16.85
CA GLU A 309 7.63 -11.39 -18.18
C GLU A 309 7.68 -12.86 -18.62
N ARG A 310 8.72 -13.59 -18.19
CA ARG A 310 8.92 -15.00 -18.54
C ARG A 310 8.00 -15.96 -17.79
N SER A 311 7.46 -15.56 -16.65
CA SER A 311 6.63 -16.40 -15.76
C SER A 311 5.14 -16.21 -16.00
N ARG A 312 4.75 -15.43 -17.01
CA ARG A 312 3.34 -15.20 -17.35
C ARG A 312 2.68 -16.51 -17.77
N LEU A 313 1.55 -16.83 -17.15
CA LEU A 313 0.78 -18.03 -17.47
C LEU A 313 0.18 -18.01 -18.87
N ALA A 314 -0.20 -16.83 -19.37
CA ALA A 314 -0.81 -16.68 -20.68
C ALA A 314 0.20 -16.15 -21.70
N SER A 315 0.39 -16.92 -22.77
CA SER A 315 1.43 -16.67 -23.80
C SER A 315 1.34 -15.30 -24.46
N VAL A 316 0.14 -14.73 -24.58
CA VAL A 316 -0.09 -13.39 -25.15
C VAL A 316 0.50 -12.25 -24.31
N TRP A 317 0.85 -12.55 -23.05
CA TRP A 317 1.44 -11.59 -22.10
C TRP A 317 2.94 -11.82 -21.90
N ILE A 318 3.51 -12.94 -22.37
CA ILE A 318 4.95 -13.19 -22.29
C ILE A 318 5.67 -12.17 -23.19
N ASN A 319 6.63 -11.45 -22.60
CA ASN A 319 7.42 -10.40 -23.28
C ASN A 319 6.56 -9.38 -24.03
N ARG A 320 5.32 -9.16 -23.59
CA ARG A 320 4.48 -8.13 -24.16
C ARG A 320 5.10 -6.77 -23.90
N THR A 321 5.24 -6.00 -24.96
CA THR A 321 5.72 -4.61 -24.88
C THR A 321 4.56 -3.63 -24.69
N TYR A 322 4.88 -2.48 -24.11
CA TYR A 322 3.98 -1.38 -23.82
C TYR A 322 4.47 -0.13 -24.56
N ASP A 323 4.26 1.05 -23.97
CA ASP A 323 4.68 2.32 -24.56
C ASP A 323 6.16 2.28 -24.96
N ARG A 324 6.46 2.83 -26.14
CA ARG A 324 7.83 2.90 -26.72
C ARG A 324 8.58 1.55 -26.79
N GLY A 325 7.88 0.43 -26.78
CA GLY A 325 8.48 -0.91 -26.88
C GLY A 325 9.04 -1.46 -25.57
N MET A 326 8.77 -0.81 -24.43
CA MET A 326 9.24 -1.25 -23.11
C MET A 326 8.54 -2.53 -22.64
N LEU A 327 9.27 -3.40 -21.94
CA LEU A 327 8.70 -4.51 -21.18
C LEU A 327 7.94 -4.00 -19.94
N ALA A 328 7.23 -4.90 -19.25
CA ALA A 328 6.44 -4.52 -18.08
C ALA A 328 7.32 -3.92 -16.97
N THR A 329 8.46 -4.56 -16.68
CA THR A 329 9.40 -4.12 -15.65
C THR A 329 10.00 -2.75 -15.96
N GLU A 330 10.40 -2.51 -17.21
CA GLU A 330 10.92 -1.20 -17.65
C GLU A 330 9.86 -0.10 -17.53
N MET A 331 8.63 -0.38 -17.97
CA MET A 331 7.52 0.57 -17.86
C MET A 331 7.18 0.86 -16.39
N ILE A 332 7.27 -0.13 -15.50
CA ILE A 332 7.05 0.07 -14.06
C ILE A 332 8.17 0.93 -13.45
N ASP A 333 9.44 0.74 -13.83
CA ASP A 333 10.55 1.56 -13.35
C ASP A 333 10.34 3.03 -13.70
N GLU A 334 9.98 3.33 -14.95
CA GLU A 334 9.65 4.68 -15.41
C GLU A 334 8.45 5.28 -14.65
N LEU A 335 7.39 4.50 -14.43
CA LEU A 335 6.21 4.95 -13.70
C LEU A 335 6.50 5.20 -12.21
N ASN A 336 7.32 4.37 -11.57
CA ASN A 336 7.79 4.58 -10.20
C ASN A 336 8.64 5.86 -10.07
N GLN A 337 9.47 6.16 -11.08
CA GLN A 337 10.22 7.43 -11.13
C GLN A 337 9.29 8.65 -11.29
N LYS A 338 8.28 8.55 -12.16
CA LYS A 338 7.26 9.62 -12.32
C LYS A 338 6.50 9.86 -11.02
N LEU A 339 6.10 8.80 -10.31
CA LEU A 339 5.52 8.92 -8.97
C LEU A 339 6.47 9.65 -8.02
N PHE A 340 7.74 9.24 -7.94
CA PHE A 340 8.70 9.90 -7.07
C PHE A 340 8.80 11.41 -7.35
N HIS A 341 8.85 11.81 -8.63
CA HIS A 341 8.87 13.22 -9.02
C HIS A 341 7.63 13.98 -8.55
N VAL A 342 6.43 13.41 -8.71
CA VAL A 342 5.18 14.02 -8.21
C VAL A 342 5.20 14.21 -6.69
N LEU A 343 5.78 13.25 -5.96
CA LEU A 343 5.81 13.27 -4.51
C LEU A 343 6.99 14.06 -3.92
N PHE A 344 7.97 14.49 -4.72
CA PHE A 344 9.27 14.94 -4.25
C PHE A 344 9.18 16.06 -3.20
N ASP A 345 8.40 17.10 -3.47
CA ASP A 345 8.26 18.26 -2.58
C ASP A 345 7.64 17.86 -1.23
N ASP A 346 6.64 16.98 -1.23
CA ASP A 346 6.02 16.52 0.00
C ASP A 346 6.92 15.56 0.79
N LEU A 347 7.67 14.70 0.10
CA LEU A 347 8.62 13.77 0.72
C LEU A 347 9.82 14.48 1.37
N THR A 348 10.16 15.67 0.86
CA THR A 348 11.28 16.47 1.36
C THR A 348 10.88 17.51 2.41
N THR A 349 9.58 17.69 2.67
CA THR A 349 9.07 18.64 3.66
C THR A 349 9.11 18.06 5.09
N ASP A 350 9.55 18.86 6.06
CA ASP A 350 9.77 18.41 7.44
C ASP A 350 8.49 18.03 8.19
N SER A 351 7.41 18.79 7.98
CA SER A 351 6.09 18.60 8.59
C SER A 351 5.09 17.90 7.65
N GLY A 352 5.56 17.24 6.60
CA GLY A 352 4.72 16.58 5.62
C GLY A 352 3.93 15.40 6.21
N ARG A 353 2.72 15.18 5.69
CA ARG A 353 1.87 14.01 5.99
C ARG A 353 1.97 12.90 4.94
N VAL A 354 2.77 13.13 3.90
CA VAL A 354 2.99 12.20 2.79
C VAL A 354 4.32 11.48 3.00
N PHE A 355 4.30 10.18 2.79
CA PHE A 355 5.42 9.29 2.93
C PHE A 355 5.44 8.37 1.72
N ALA A 356 6.63 7.89 1.35
CA ALA A 356 6.78 6.86 0.35
C ALA A 356 7.54 5.70 0.94
N PHE A 357 7.20 4.51 0.46
CA PHE A 357 7.89 3.30 0.87
C PHE A 357 9.18 3.11 0.06
N LEU A 358 9.90 2.03 0.39
CA LEU A 358 11.03 1.58 -0.42
C LEU A 358 10.58 1.26 -1.85
N ASP A 359 11.51 1.35 -2.80
CA ASP A 359 11.27 0.98 -4.20
C ASP A 359 11.00 -0.53 -4.31
N LEU A 360 9.72 -0.90 -4.42
CA LEU A 360 9.30 -2.30 -4.46
C LEU A 360 9.78 -3.00 -5.73
N LEU A 361 9.98 -2.29 -6.85
CA LEU A 361 10.55 -2.90 -8.05
C LEU A 361 11.95 -3.41 -7.75
N LYS A 362 12.83 -2.54 -7.23
CA LYS A 362 14.22 -2.94 -6.93
C LYS A 362 14.29 -4.02 -5.84
N ILE A 363 13.36 -4.00 -4.89
CA ILE A 363 13.30 -5.01 -3.83
C ILE A 363 12.88 -6.39 -4.36
N SER A 364 11.98 -6.43 -5.33
CA SER A 364 11.36 -7.66 -5.81
C SER A 364 11.94 -8.17 -7.14
N GLN A 365 12.73 -7.40 -7.87
CA GLN A 365 13.22 -7.77 -9.21
C GLN A 365 13.95 -9.12 -9.30
N ASP A 366 14.56 -9.58 -8.20
CA ASP A 366 15.26 -10.87 -8.15
C ASP A 366 14.43 -11.98 -7.48
N ARG A 367 13.14 -11.73 -7.22
CA ARG A 367 12.23 -12.57 -6.43
C ARG A 367 11.08 -13.13 -7.25
N GLU A 368 11.42 -13.74 -8.39
CA GLU A 368 10.44 -14.41 -9.23
C GLU A 368 9.72 -15.56 -8.50
N ASP A 369 10.39 -16.16 -7.51
CA ASP A 369 9.85 -17.17 -6.61
C ASP A 369 8.64 -16.67 -5.78
N TRP A 370 8.42 -15.36 -5.72
CA TRP A 370 7.28 -14.74 -5.06
C TRP A 370 6.15 -14.38 -6.00
N SER A 371 6.30 -14.61 -7.29
CA SER A 371 5.24 -14.32 -8.24
C SER A 371 4.43 -15.58 -8.50
N GLU A 372 3.10 -15.49 -8.34
CA GLU A 372 2.20 -16.60 -8.67
C GLU A 372 2.10 -16.82 -10.19
N ASP A 373 2.09 -15.73 -10.95
CA ASP A 373 1.79 -15.74 -12.38
C ASP A 373 2.61 -14.72 -13.20
N GLY A 374 3.74 -14.26 -12.64
CA GLY A 374 4.56 -13.20 -13.21
C GLY A 374 3.99 -11.78 -13.05
N VAL A 375 2.84 -11.61 -12.37
CA VAL A 375 2.18 -10.31 -12.14
C VAL A 375 1.88 -10.09 -10.67
N HIS A 376 1.28 -11.11 -10.04
CA HIS A 376 0.77 -11.03 -8.69
C HIS A 376 1.81 -11.58 -7.72
N MET A 377 2.19 -10.74 -6.76
CA MET A 377 3.11 -11.13 -5.71
C MET A 377 2.35 -11.88 -4.61
N ASP A 378 2.94 -12.99 -4.17
CA ASP A 378 2.57 -13.71 -2.96
C ASP A 378 3.32 -13.08 -1.79
N TRP A 379 2.60 -12.29 -1.01
CA TRP A 379 3.16 -11.55 0.13
C TRP A 379 3.21 -12.38 1.42
N ILE A 380 2.94 -13.70 1.37
CA ILE A 380 2.58 -14.55 2.54
C ILE A 380 3.73 -15.36 3.14
#